data_AF-A0A5E5Q2V3-F1
#
_entry.id   AF-A0A5E5Q2V3-F1
#
_cell.length_a   1.000
_cell.length_b   1.000
_cell.length_c   1.000
_cell.angle_alpha   90.00
_cell.angle_beta   90.00
_cell.angle_gamma   90.00
#
_symmetry.space_group_name_H-M   'P 1'
#
loop_
_entity.id
_entity.type
_entity.pdbx_description
1 polymer ?
#
loop_
_entity_poly.entity_id
_entity_poly.type
_entity_poly.pdbx_seq_one_letter_code
_entity_poly.pdbx_strand_id
1 'polypeptide(L)'
;MSEPYQVLARKYRPHTFSEMVGQTHTVKTLINALDSNNLHHGFLFTGTRGVGKTTIARIFAKSINCESGVSSKPCGKCATCIEIDKGQSIDLIELDAASHTGVDNMRDILENAQYMPTKNRYKIYLIDEVHMLSKSSFNALLKTLEEPPEHIKFLLATTDPQKIPMTVLSRCLQFTLQKLTHEEISAQLKFIMESERLKYEELALSQIADFGNGSMRDALSLLDQSISYGNGSVMEKDIKAMLGLVHHDDILTLAKHLFNQDGEACINFAKELSHKGENLTHALKDLSALFHQVSIAQILNTSEVSDDIKALSAQISNQDLQLFYHIVINGSKELPLAPSEEIGFEMTLLRMLSFHSNSSKKKTPNISQTSKTKLETEPGTKQKSTENIVEVSQPTPHPTLNINSQQEWEKIIQTLEFNTPARLLLKNTLFESADNQTLTLSLDEQFSTLLTNSIQVTIQATLQANFGDITLNINTNKLKTQTLAQKETQAGDEKMATLQETFLADKGVQKLQQVFKAVINTNSIKEISKPL
;
A
#
# COMPACT_ATOMS: atom_id res chain seq x y z
N MET A 1 9.42 33.64 26.44
CA MET A 1 8.91 32.28 26.17
C MET A 1 8.87 32.16 24.66
N SER A 2 9.79 31.40 24.07
CA SER A 2 9.76 31.12 22.63
C SER A 2 8.47 30.36 22.32
N GLU A 3 7.57 30.97 21.54
CA GLU A 3 6.40 30.26 21.03
C GLU A 3 6.87 28.97 20.34
N PRO A 4 6.26 27.81 20.63
CA PRO A 4 6.63 26.56 20.00
C PRO A 4 6.48 26.69 18.48
N TYR A 5 7.53 26.36 17.72
CA TYR A 5 7.51 26.41 16.26
C TYR A 5 6.31 25.61 15.74
N GLN A 6 5.38 26.30 15.08
CA GLN A 6 4.21 25.69 14.49
C GLN A 6 4.46 25.47 13.00
N VAL A 7 4.41 24.20 12.58
CA VAL A 7 4.48 23.75 11.18
C VAL A 7 3.57 24.61 10.29
N LEU A 8 4.06 25.08 9.15
CA LEU A 8 3.34 25.97 8.23
C LEU A 8 2.01 25.36 7.79
N ALA A 9 1.97 24.05 7.56
CA ALA A 9 0.74 23.32 7.23
C ALA A 9 -0.38 23.46 8.28
N ARG A 10 -0.02 23.74 9.55
CA ARG A 10 -0.99 24.02 10.62
C ARG A 10 -1.23 25.52 10.79
N LYS A 11 -0.19 26.35 10.61
CA LYS A 11 -0.26 27.82 10.77
C LYS A 11 -1.12 28.48 9.68
N TYR A 12 -0.96 28.05 8.44
CA TYR A 12 -1.68 28.57 7.26
C TYR A 12 -2.88 27.72 6.88
N ARG A 13 -3.42 26.94 7.82
CA ARG A 13 -4.64 26.18 7.57
C ARG A 13 -5.81 27.18 7.40
N PRO A 14 -6.53 27.16 6.26
CA PRO A 14 -7.65 28.08 6.05
C PRO A 14 -8.69 28.02 7.16
N HIS A 15 -9.09 29.19 7.66
CA HIS A 15 -10.12 29.37 8.69
C HIS A 15 -11.47 29.80 8.11
N THR A 16 -11.47 30.30 6.87
CA THR A 16 -12.67 30.77 6.16
C THR A 16 -12.71 30.22 4.75
N PHE A 17 -13.90 30.17 4.13
CA PHE A 17 -14.05 29.70 2.75
C PHE A 17 -13.29 30.56 1.74
N SER A 18 -13.05 31.85 2.04
CA SER A 18 -12.28 32.77 1.18
C SER A 18 -10.78 32.51 1.18
N GLU A 19 -10.24 31.85 2.21
CA GLU A 19 -8.82 31.49 2.32
C GLU A 19 -8.52 30.14 1.65
N MET A 20 -9.55 29.40 1.25
CA MET A 20 -9.37 28.12 0.56
C MET A 20 -8.81 28.37 -0.83
N VAL A 21 -7.64 27.80 -1.10
CA VAL A 21 -7.02 27.83 -2.42
C VAL A 21 -7.75 26.84 -3.34
N GLY A 22 -8.16 27.30 -4.51
CA GLY A 22 -8.90 26.52 -5.49
C GLY A 22 -10.29 26.09 -5.00
N GLN A 23 -10.79 24.97 -5.53
CA GLN A 23 -12.09 24.37 -5.15
C GLN A 23 -13.33 25.27 -5.33
N THR A 24 -13.27 26.22 -6.27
CA THR A 24 -14.28 27.29 -6.46
C THR A 24 -15.71 26.75 -6.55
N HIS A 25 -15.92 25.65 -7.27
CA HIS A 25 -17.25 25.05 -7.44
C HIS A 25 -17.81 24.47 -6.12
N THR A 26 -16.99 23.71 -5.40
CA THR A 26 -17.35 23.07 -4.12
C THR A 26 -17.65 24.12 -3.07
N VAL A 27 -16.78 25.12 -2.94
CA VAL A 27 -16.94 26.24 -2.00
C VAL A 27 -18.22 27.03 -2.31
N LYS A 28 -18.46 27.39 -3.57
CA LYS A 28 -19.67 28.12 -3.99
C LYS A 28 -20.95 27.37 -3.64
N THR A 29 -20.95 26.05 -3.82
CA THR A 29 -22.12 25.22 -3.53
C THR A 29 -22.40 25.15 -2.02
N LEU A 30 -21.35 25.03 -1.20
CA LEU A 30 -21.48 25.07 0.26
C LEU A 30 -21.95 26.44 0.77
N ILE A 31 -21.43 27.53 0.20
CA ILE A 31 -21.88 28.90 0.51
C ILE A 31 -23.38 29.03 0.24
N ASN A 32 -23.84 28.60 -0.94
CA ASN A 32 -25.25 28.65 -1.29
C ASN A 32 -26.12 27.79 -0.36
N ALA A 33 -25.65 26.60 0.05
CA ALA A 33 -26.37 25.73 0.98
C ALA A 33 -26.50 26.36 2.38
N LEU A 34 -25.45 27.04 2.85
CA LEU A 34 -25.46 27.78 4.12
C LEU A 34 -26.41 28.98 4.07
N ASP A 35 -26.33 29.79 3.01
CA ASP A 35 -27.12 31.01 2.87
C ASP A 35 -28.61 30.74 2.63
N SER A 36 -28.94 29.60 2.00
CA SER A 36 -30.33 29.14 1.82
C SER A 36 -30.89 28.37 3.03
N ASN A 37 -30.09 28.17 4.09
CA ASN A 37 -30.42 27.36 5.26
C ASN A 37 -30.90 25.93 4.92
N ASN A 38 -30.43 25.38 3.79
CA ASN A 38 -30.74 24.02 3.35
C ASN A 38 -29.60 23.08 3.73
N LEU A 39 -29.56 22.70 5.01
CA LEU A 39 -28.49 21.90 5.58
C LEU A 39 -28.82 20.41 5.55
N HIS A 40 -28.25 19.69 4.58
CA HIS A 40 -28.33 18.22 4.51
C HIS A 40 -27.82 17.56 5.81
N HIS A 41 -28.24 16.34 6.12
CA HIS A 41 -27.80 15.65 7.35
C HIS A 41 -26.42 15.00 7.22
N GLY A 42 -26.04 14.61 6.00
CA GLY A 42 -24.73 14.02 5.71
C GLY A 42 -24.03 14.68 4.53
N PHE A 43 -22.76 15.04 4.70
CA PHE A 43 -21.88 15.57 3.67
C PHE A 43 -20.71 14.61 3.49
N LEU A 44 -20.34 14.31 2.25
CA LEU A 44 -19.18 13.48 1.93
C LEU A 44 -18.18 14.27 1.08
N PHE A 45 -17.02 14.55 1.63
CA PHE A 45 -15.89 15.17 0.95
C PHE A 45 -14.95 14.09 0.41
N THR A 46 -14.78 14.04 -0.90
CA THR A 46 -13.90 13.09 -1.58
C THR A 46 -12.74 13.84 -2.23
N GLY A 47 -11.61 13.19 -2.43
CA GLY A 47 -10.44 13.78 -3.10
C GLY A 47 -9.13 13.24 -2.56
N THR A 48 -8.02 13.53 -3.25
CA THR A 48 -6.71 13.04 -2.84
C THR A 48 -6.29 13.57 -1.46
N ARG A 49 -5.27 12.95 -0.86
CA ARG A 49 -4.73 13.43 0.42
C ARG A 49 -4.26 14.89 0.27
N GLY A 50 -4.47 15.68 1.32
CA GLY A 50 -3.94 17.05 1.43
C GLY A 50 -4.60 18.14 0.56
N VAL A 51 -5.67 17.85 -0.18
CA VAL A 51 -6.45 18.86 -0.95
C VAL A 51 -7.39 19.73 -0.10
N GLY A 52 -7.48 19.48 1.21
CA GLY A 52 -8.27 20.30 2.14
C GLY A 52 -9.62 19.75 2.60
N LYS A 53 -9.90 18.44 2.45
CA LYS A 53 -11.17 17.79 2.87
C LYS A 53 -11.55 18.07 4.34
N THR A 54 -10.65 17.78 5.27
CA THR A 54 -10.89 18.01 6.71
C THR A 54 -10.96 19.51 7.03
N THR A 55 -10.23 20.34 6.28
CA THR A 55 -10.24 21.80 6.45
C THR A 55 -11.59 22.39 6.05
N ILE A 56 -12.12 22.03 4.87
CA ILE A 56 -13.42 22.52 4.41
C ILE A 56 -14.55 22.04 5.34
N ALA A 57 -14.45 20.82 5.86
CA ALA A 57 -15.40 20.30 6.85
C ALA A 57 -15.38 21.10 8.16
N ARG A 58 -14.19 21.48 8.68
CA ARG A 58 -14.09 22.33 9.87
C ARG A 58 -14.64 23.74 9.64
N ILE A 59 -14.36 24.34 8.47
CA ILE A 59 -14.92 25.65 8.12
C ILE A 59 -16.45 25.58 8.05
N PHE A 60 -16.99 24.51 7.46
CA PHE A 60 -18.42 24.27 7.41
C PHE A 60 -19.02 24.09 8.81
N ALA A 61 -18.38 23.30 9.67
CA ALA A 61 -18.78 23.12 11.07
C ALA A 61 -18.82 24.46 11.84
N LYS A 62 -17.80 25.31 11.62
CA LYS A 62 -17.74 26.66 12.18
C LYS A 62 -18.88 27.54 11.68
N SER A 63 -19.21 27.43 10.40
CA SER A 63 -20.24 28.21 9.72
C SER A 63 -21.65 27.89 10.22
N ILE A 64 -21.96 26.63 10.53
CA ILE A 64 -23.28 26.22 11.05
C ILE A 64 -23.44 26.42 12.57
N ASN A 65 -22.35 26.41 13.32
CA ASN A 65 -22.35 26.55 14.78
C ASN A 65 -21.95 27.95 15.28
N CYS A 66 -21.72 28.91 14.38
CA CYS A 66 -21.38 30.28 14.77
C CYS A 66 -22.50 30.93 15.59
N GLU A 67 -22.14 31.55 16.72
CA GLU A 67 -23.09 32.27 17.61
C GLU A 67 -23.82 33.43 16.89
N SER A 68 -23.19 34.04 15.88
CA SER A 68 -23.81 35.08 15.04
C SER A 68 -24.90 34.54 14.10
N GLY A 69 -25.10 33.23 14.03
CA GLY A 69 -26.02 32.55 13.14
C GLY A 69 -25.34 31.71 12.07
N VAL A 70 -26.13 30.85 11.41
CA VAL A 70 -25.70 30.06 10.26
C VAL A 70 -25.37 31.02 9.12
N SER A 71 -24.13 31.03 8.67
CA SER A 71 -23.70 31.89 7.56
C SER A 71 -22.48 31.32 6.85
N SER A 72 -22.30 31.65 5.58
CA SER A 72 -21.08 31.37 4.82
C SER A 72 -19.83 32.09 5.34
N LYS A 73 -19.96 33.07 6.24
CA LYS A 73 -18.86 33.85 6.79
C LYS A 73 -18.83 33.75 8.32
N PRO A 74 -18.23 32.69 8.88
CA PRO A 74 -18.13 32.56 10.33
C PRO A 74 -17.32 33.72 10.92
N CYS A 75 -17.74 34.23 12.09
CA CYS A 75 -17.14 35.45 12.65
C CYS A 75 -15.67 35.29 13.07
N GLY A 76 -15.23 34.07 13.40
CA GLY A 76 -13.86 33.76 13.84
C GLY A 76 -13.49 34.29 15.23
N LYS A 77 -14.41 34.99 15.91
CA LYS A 77 -14.16 35.67 17.20
C LYS A 77 -14.99 35.15 18.37
N CYS A 78 -16.11 34.47 18.10
CA CYS A 78 -16.94 33.90 19.16
C CYS A 78 -16.29 32.66 19.78
N ALA A 79 -16.76 32.27 20.97
CA ALA A 79 -16.17 31.16 21.72
C ALA A 79 -16.24 29.87 20.92
N THR A 80 -17.39 29.58 20.30
CA THR A 80 -17.56 28.39 19.44
C THR A 80 -16.60 28.38 18.24
N CYS A 81 -16.39 29.52 17.57
CA CYS A 81 -15.44 29.58 16.44
C CYS A 81 -14.01 29.27 16.89
N ILE A 82 -13.58 29.86 18.00
CA ILE A 82 -12.23 29.68 18.54
C ILE A 82 -12.02 28.23 19.03
N GLU A 83 -13.02 27.64 19.69
CA GLU A 83 -13.00 26.24 20.15
C GLU A 83 -12.89 25.26 18.98
N ILE A 84 -13.63 25.48 17.89
CA ILE A 84 -13.55 24.67 16.66
C ILE A 84 -12.18 24.81 16.00
N ASP A 85 -11.67 26.03 15.84
CA ASP A 85 -10.36 26.27 15.21
C ASP A 85 -9.22 25.62 16.02
N LYS A 86 -9.35 25.56 17.36
CA LYS A 86 -8.40 24.87 18.25
C LYS A 86 -8.60 23.35 18.34
N GLY A 87 -9.71 22.81 17.82
CA GLY A 87 -10.07 21.39 17.95
C GLY A 87 -10.47 21.00 19.38
N GLN A 88 -11.04 21.93 20.15
CA GLN A 88 -11.45 21.75 21.55
C GLN A 88 -12.97 21.82 21.74
N SER A 89 -13.74 21.94 20.65
CA SER A 89 -15.19 22.00 20.69
C SER A 89 -15.79 20.66 21.11
N ILE A 90 -16.63 20.67 22.14
CA ILE A 90 -17.30 19.46 22.68
C ILE A 90 -18.30 18.90 21.66
N ASP A 91 -19.02 19.77 20.95
CA ASP A 91 -20.04 19.37 19.99
C ASP A 91 -19.50 19.15 18.57
N LEU A 92 -18.17 19.19 18.38
CA LEU A 92 -17.51 18.77 17.15
C LEU A 92 -16.61 17.58 17.48
N ILE A 93 -17.11 16.38 17.19
CA ILE A 93 -16.40 15.14 17.47
C ILE A 93 -15.64 14.76 16.20
N GLU A 94 -14.31 14.93 16.25
CA GLU A 94 -13.42 14.51 15.17
C GLU A 94 -12.95 13.07 15.42
N LEU A 95 -13.22 12.20 14.45
CA LEU A 95 -12.89 10.77 14.49
C LEU A 95 -12.03 10.45 13.27
N ASP A 96 -10.81 9.98 13.50
CA ASP A 96 -9.96 9.46 12.42
C ASP A 96 -10.10 7.93 12.36
N ALA A 97 -10.72 7.43 11.28
CA ALA A 97 -10.96 6.01 11.06
C ALA A 97 -9.67 5.19 10.95
N ALA A 98 -8.55 5.81 10.61
CA ALA A 98 -7.26 5.13 10.55
C ALA A 98 -6.61 4.95 11.93
N SER A 99 -6.84 5.86 12.89
CA SER A 99 -6.19 5.82 14.20
C SER A 99 -7.03 5.13 15.29
N HIS A 100 -8.36 5.16 15.17
CA HIS A 100 -9.25 4.48 16.11
C HIS A 100 -9.58 3.07 15.61
N THR A 101 -8.56 2.20 15.59
CA THR A 101 -8.65 0.80 15.12
C THR A 101 -9.33 -0.16 16.10
N GLY A 102 -9.78 0.30 17.26
CA GLY A 102 -10.65 -0.47 18.13
C GLY A 102 -12.01 -0.65 17.44
N VAL A 103 -12.32 -1.87 17.02
CA VAL A 103 -13.54 -2.24 16.27
C VAL A 103 -14.83 -1.78 16.98
N ASP A 104 -14.77 -1.62 18.30
CA ASP A 104 -15.92 -1.24 19.16
C ASP A 104 -15.98 0.26 19.49
N ASN A 105 -14.85 0.97 19.57
CA ASN A 105 -14.83 2.37 20.04
C ASN A 105 -15.62 3.31 19.12
N MET A 106 -15.49 3.16 17.80
CA MET A 106 -16.23 4.02 16.85
C MET A 106 -17.71 3.71 16.83
N ARG A 107 -18.06 2.42 16.97
CA ARG A 107 -19.44 1.98 17.03
C ARG A 107 -20.14 2.58 18.23
N ASP A 108 -19.52 2.50 19.40
CA ASP A 108 -20.11 3.02 20.64
C ASP A 108 -20.33 4.53 20.58
N ILE A 109 -19.39 5.28 19.99
CA ILE A 109 -19.54 6.73 19.81
C ILE A 109 -20.72 7.06 18.88
N LEU A 110 -20.89 6.29 17.79
CA LEU A 110 -21.99 6.48 16.83
C LEU A 110 -23.34 6.04 17.38
N GLU A 111 -23.41 4.97 18.18
CA GLU A 111 -24.65 4.54 18.83
C GLU A 111 -25.09 5.55 19.91
N ASN A 112 -24.14 6.14 20.63
CA ASN A 112 -24.39 7.23 21.58
C ASN A 112 -24.61 8.59 20.89
N ALA A 113 -24.75 8.64 19.56
CA ALA A 113 -24.83 9.91 18.86
C ALA A 113 -26.13 10.68 19.13
N GLN A 114 -27.19 10.00 19.59
CA GLN A 114 -28.56 10.50 19.72
C GLN A 114 -28.76 11.63 20.75
N TYR A 115 -27.76 11.94 21.57
CA TYR A 115 -27.86 13.00 22.57
C TYR A 115 -27.74 14.41 21.96
N MET A 116 -28.54 15.34 22.48
CA MET A 116 -28.52 16.76 22.12
C MET A 116 -27.14 17.41 22.29
N PRO A 117 -26.82 18.44 21.50
CA PRO A 117 -25.60 19.22 21.68
C PRO A 117 -25.59 19.94 23.03
N THR A 118 -24.41 20.13 23.61
CA THR A 118 -24.24 20.72 24.94
C THR A 118 -24.28 22.24 24.89
N LYS A 119 -23.66 22.84 23.87
CA LYS A 119 -23.47 24.29 23.74
C LYS A 119 -23.89 24.80 22.36
N ASN A 120 -23.55 24.07 21.31
CA ASN A 120 -23.73 24.50 19.93
C ASN A 120 -25.12 24.16 19.37
N ARG A 121 -25.47 24.75 18.23
CA ARG A 121 -26.75 24.50 17.54
C ARG A 121 -26.84 23.07 17.00
N TYR A 122 -25.74 22.56 16.46
CA TYR A 122 -25.62 21.22 15.91
C TYR A 122 -24.48 20.44 16.56
N LYS A 123 -24.71 19.16 16.78
CA LYS A 123 -23.68 18.17 17.12
C LYS A 123 -23.13 17.57 15.84
N ILE A 124 -21.82 17.72 15.62
CA ILE A 124 -21.17 17.40 14.35
C ILE A 124 -20.23 16.23 14.55
N TYR A 125 -20.37 15.21 13.72
CA TYR A 125 -19.41 14.11 13.62
C TYR A 125 -18.57 14.29 12.36
N LEU A 126 -17.31 14.64 12.54
CA LEU A 126 -16.32 14.72 11.46
C LEU A 126 -15.53 13.42 11.43
N ILE A 127 -15.79 12.57 10.44
CA ILE A 127 -15.11 11.28 10.28
C ILE A 127 -14.13 11.38 9.12
N ASP A 128 -12.83 11.39 9.42
CA ASP A 128 -11.76 11.38 8.42
C ASP A 128 -11.40 9.94 8.02
N GLU A 129 -10.97 9.78 6.76
CA GLU A 129 -10.72 8.50 6.10
C GLU A 129 -11.82 7.45 6.32
N VAL A 130 -13.10 7.85 6.21
CA VAL A 130 -14.28 7.02 6.52
C VAL A 130 -14.29 5.64 5.84
N HIS A 131 -13.58 5.48 4.71
CA HIS A 131 -13.41 4.20 4.03
C HIS A 131 -12.64 3.14 4.84
N MET A 132 -11.94 3.55 5.90
CA MET A 132 -11.24 2.67 6.84
C MET A 132 -12.15 2.11 7.94
N LEU A 133 -13.43 2.55 8.01
CA LEU A 133 -14.37 2.04 9.00
C LEU A 133 -14.63 0.53 8.81
N SER A 134 -14.81 -0.16 9.95
CA SER A 134 -15.27 -1.55 9.96
C SER A 134 -16.71 -1.66 9.44
N LYS A 135 -17.09 -2.85 8.92
CA LYS A 135 -18.45 -3.13 8.46
C LYS A 135 -19.51 -2.88 9.54
N SER A 136 -19.21 -3.21 10.79
CA SER A 136 -20.10 -2.95 11.93
C SER A 136 -20.29 -1.45 12.18
N SER A 137 -19.22 -0.66 12.10
CA SER A 137 -19.29 0.80 12.26
C SER A 137 -20.07 1.47 11.13
N PHE A 138 -19.93 1.00 9.89
CA PHE A 138 -20.76 1.46 8.77
C PHE A 138 -22.25 1.19 9.01
N ASN A 139 -22.61 0.03 9.55
CA ASN A 139 -24.00 -0.29 9.87
C ASN A 139 -24.55 0.60 10.99
N ALA A 140 -23.75 0.93 12.00
CA ALA A 140 -24.14 1.87 13.04
C ALA A 140 -24.38 3.28 12.45
N LEU A 141 -23.48 3.74 11.58
CA LEU A 141 -23.64 5.01 10.86
C LEU A 141 -24.90 5.02 9.99
N LEU A 142 -25.20 3.93 9.28
CA LEU A 142 -26.38 3.81 8.43
C LEU A 142 -27.70 3.98 9.19
N LYS A 143 -27.80 3.40 10.41
CA LYS A 143 -28.99 3.57 11.25
C LYS A 143 -29.28 5.04 11.53
N THR A 144 -28.25 5.82 11.84
CA THR A 144 -28.40 7.25 12.12
C THR A 144 -28.54 8.09 10.85
N LEU A 145 -27.96 7.67 9.72
CA LEU A 145 -28.15 8.38 8.44
C LEU A 145 -29.52 8.13 7.81
N GLU A 146 -30.19 7.01 8.13
CA GLU A 146 -31.54 6.70 7.67
C GLU A 146 -32.61 7.54 8.39
N GLU A 147 -32.48 7.69 9.70
CA GLU A 147 -33.36 8.52 10.53
C GLU A 147 -32.54 9.55 11.33
N PRO A 148 -31.97 10.57 10.67
CA PRO A 148 -31.07 11.51 11.33
C PRO A 148 -31.83 12.48 12.24
N PRO A 149 -31.45 12.60 13.53
CA PRO A 149 -31.96 13.66 14.38
C PRO A 149 -31.63 15.05 13.80
N GLU A 150 -32.55 16.00 13.91
CA GLU A 150 -32.41 17.34 13.29
C GLU A 150 -31.14 18.10 13.75
N HIS A 151 -30.71 17.85 14.98
CA HIS A 151 -29.55 18.48 15.61
C HIS A 151 -28.21 17.82 15.26
N ILE A 152 -28.21 16.71 14.52
CA ILE A 152 -26.98 15.97 14.14
C ILE A 152 -26.62 16.25 12.70
N LYS A 153 -25.32 16.45 12.45
CA LYS A 153 -24.75 16.57 11.10
C LYS A 153 -23.51 15.69 10.98
N PHE A 154 -23.43 14.91 9.91
CA PHE A 154 -22.27 14.09 9.57
C PHE A 154 -21.44 14.76 8.49
N LEU A 155 -20.15 14.93 8.75
CA LEU A 155 -19.15 15.39 7.80
C LEU A 155 -18.16 14.24 7.59
N LEU A 156 -18.26 13.57 6.46
CA LEU A 156 -17.43 12.42 6.11
C LEU A 156 -16.34 12.88 5.15
N ALA A 157 -15.11 12.42 5.34
CA ALA A 157 -14.02 12.66 4.41
C ALA A 157 -13.38 11.32 3.99
N THR A 158 -13.03 11.18 2.71
CA THR A 158 -12.34 10.00 2.20
C THR A 158 -11.36 10.34 1.09
N THR A 159 -10.25 9.60 1.03
CA THR A 159 -9.38 9.54 -0.15
C THR A 159 -9.84 8.53 -1.20
N ASP A 160 -10.64 7.53 -0.81
CA ASP A 160 -11.11 6.45 -1.67
C ASP A 160 -12.65 6.31 -1.58
N PRO A 161 -13.41 6.93 -2.50
CA PRO A 161 -14.87 6.84 -2.48
C PRO A 161 -15.39 5.48 -2.93
N GLN A 162 -14.60 4.67 -3.65
CA GLN A 162 -15.06 3.38 -4.19
C GLN A 162 -15.22 2.32 -3.09
N LYS A 163 -14.48 2.46 -1.99
CA LYS A 163 -14.59 1.59 -0.82
C LYS A 163 -15.80 1.91 0.07
N ILE A 164 -16.49 3.03 -0.17
CA ILE A 164 -17.67 3.39 0.61
C ILE A 164 -18.90 2.64 0.07
N PRO A 165 -19.71 2.00 0.93
CA PRO A 165 -20.95 1.37 0.50
C PRO A 165 -21.90 2.35 -0.20
N MET A 166 -22.52 1.92 -1.29
CA MET A 166 -23.51 2.72 -2.04
C MET A 166 -24.68 3.22 -1.16
N THR A 167 -25.01 2.48 -0.10
CA THR A 167 -26.05 2.84 0.87
C THR A 167 -25.72 4.09 1.68
N VAL A 168 -24.44 4.39 1.91
CA VAL A 168 -23.99 5.64 2.55
C VAL A 168 -23.92 6.75 1.51
N LEU A 169 -23.40 6.45 0.32
CA LEU A 169 -23.25 7.39 -0.78
C LEU A 169 -24.59 8.01 -1.23
N SER A 170 -25.67 7.22 -1.22
CA SER A 170 -27.02 7.70 -1.59
C SER A 170 -27.66 8.61 -0.54
N ARG A 171 -27.15 8.60 0.71
CA ARG A 171 -27.66 9.36 1.85
C ARG A 171 -26.77 10.55 2.23
N CYS A 172 -25.75 10.83 1.44
CA CYS A 172 -24.84 11.95 1.66
C CYS A 172 -24.78 12.84 0.42
N LEU A 173 -24.69 14.15 0.64
CA LEU A 173 -24.37 15.10 -0.42
C LEU A 173 -22.87 15.04 -0.71
N GLN A 174 -22.50 14.68 -1.94
CA GLN A 174 -21.12 14.41 -2.31
C GLN A 174 -20.44 15.66 -2.89
N PHE A 175 -19.25 15.93 -2.39
CA PHE A 175 -18.38 17.03 -2.83
C PHE A 175 -17.02 16.47 -3.20
N THR A 176 -16.68 16.54 -4.49
CA THR A 176 -15.37 16.12 -4.98
C THR A 176 -14.42 17.30 -4.98
N LEU A 177 -13.38 17.22 -4.17
CA LEU A 177 -12.27 18.17 -4.17
C LEU A 177 -11.24 17.72 -5.20
N GLN A 178 -10.91 18.64 -6.11
CA GLN A 178 -9.96 18.38 -7.19
C GLN A 178 -8.51 18.51 -6.69
N LYS A 179 -7.56 17.96 -7.45
CA LYS A 179 -6.15 18.29 -7.23
C LYS A 179 -5.94 19.78 -7.53
N LEU A 180 -5.12 20.43 -6.72
CA LEU A 180 -4.72 21.81 -6.98
C LEU A 180 -3.80 21.87 -8.20
N THR A 181 -3.90 22.95 -8.96
CA THR A 181 -2.99 23.18 -10.09
C THR A 181 -1.60 23.58 -9.58
N HIS A 182 -0.60 23.41 -10.44
CA HIS A 182 0.76 23.88 -10.16
C HIS A 182 0.75 25.38 -9.81
N GLU A 183 0.07 26.20 -10.60
CA GLU A 183 -0.02 27.66 -10.40
C GLU A 183 -0.67 28.01 -9.06
N GLU A 184 -1.75 27.31 -8.67
CA GLU A 184 -2.42 27.52 -7.38
C GLU A 184 -1.50 27.22 -6.19
N ILE A 185 -0.72 26.14 -6.26
CA ILE A 185 0.23 25.79 -5.20
C ILE A 185 1.37 26.80 -5.17
N SER A 186 2.03 27.07 -6.30
CA SER A 186 3.14 28.01 -6.40
C SER A 186 2.76 29.41 -5.91
N ALA A 187 1.57 29.91 -6.27
CA ALA A 187 1.07 31.19 -5.79
C ALA A 187 0.87 31.22 -4.26
N GLN A 188 0.35 30.14 -3.68
CA GLN A 188 0.18 30.03 -2.24
C GLN A 188 1.51 29.94 -1.49
N LEU A 189 2.48 29.18 -2.01
CA LEU A 189 3.82 29.09 -1.43
C LEU A 189 4.51 30.46 -1.45
N LYS A 190 4.38 31.20 -2.56
CA LYS A 190 4.89 32.57 -2.70
C LYS A 190 4.29 33.50 -1.65
N PHE A 191 2.97 33.48 -1.50
CA PHE A 191 2.27 34.26 -0.48
C PHE A 191 2.80 33.98 0.93
N ILE A 192 3.02 32.69 1.27
CA ILE A 192 3.53 32.27 2.59
C ILE A 192 4.97 32.73 2.81
N MET A 193 5.84 32.61 1.81
CA MET A 193 7.23 33.06 1.93
C MET A 193 7.33 34.58 2.11
N GLU A 194 6.47 35.34 1.43
CA GLU A 194 6.37 36.79 1.58
C GLU A 194 5.84 37.18 2.97
N SER A 195 4.83 36.47 3.48
CA SER A 195 4.26 36.75 4.82
C SER A 195 5.23 36.38 5.95
N GLU A 196 6.01 35.31 5.82
CA GLU A 196 7.09 34.95 6.77
C GLU A 196 8.36 35.79 6.57
N ARG A 197 8.45 36.60 5.50
CA ARG A 197 9.61 37.42 5.13
C ARG A 197 10.90 36.60 4.95
N LEU A 198 10.77 35.43 4.34
CA LEU A 198 11.89 34.53 4.05
C LEU A 198 12.36 34.72 2.60
N LYS A 199 13.64 34.43 2.35
CA LYS A 199 14.22 34.52 1.00
C LYS A 199 13.85 33.27 0.20
N TYR A 200 13.48 33.44 -1.07
CA TYR A 200 13.14 32.33 -1.96
C TYR A 200 13.52 32.62 -3.41
N GLU A 201 13.64 31.55 -4.20
CA GLU A 201 13.71 31.57 -5.66
C GLU A 201 12.42 31.01 -6.25
N GLU A 202 11.91 31.61 -7.34
CA GLU A 202 10.64 31.16 -7.95
C GLU A 202 10.74 29.73 -8.51
N LEU A 203 11.91 29.34 -9.06
CA LEU A 203 12.17 27.98 -9.53
C LEU A 203 12.13 26.95 -8.39
N ALA A 204 12.60 27.31 -7.20
CA ALA A 204 12.56 26.44 -6.03
C ALA A 204 11.11 26.19 -5.57
N LEU A 205 10.26 27.23 -5.58
CA LEU A 205 8.84 27.08 -5.27
C LEU A 205 8.10 26.25 -6.32
N SER A 206 8.42 26.44 -7.60
CA SER A 206 7.92 25.63 -8.71
C SER A 206 8.23 24.15 -8.49
N GLN A 207 9.47 23.81 -8.16
CA GLN A 207 9.87 22.43 -7.86
C GLN A 207 9.07 21.86 -6.67
N ILE A 208 8.91 22.62 -5.58
CA ILE A 208 8.09 22.17 -4.44
C ILE A 208 6.63 21.92 -4.86
N ALA A 209 6.06 22.78 -5.71
CA ALA A 209 4.70 22.62 -6.21
C ALA A 209 4.52 21.35 -7.05
N ASP A 210 5.49 21.02 -7.92
CA ASP A 210 5.50 19.79 -8.71
C ASP A 210 5.55 18.55 -7.81
N PHE A 211 6.43 18.57 -6.80
CA PHE A 211 6.53 17.49 -5.82
C PHE A 211 5.29 17.36 -4.92
N GLY A 212 4.60 18.47 -4.67
CA GLY A 212 3.31 18.48 -3.98
C GLY A 212 2.22 17.70 -4.71
N ASN A 213 2.32 17.45 -6.02
CA ASN A 213 1.40 16.64 -6.83
C ASN A 213 -0.09 16.95 -6.59
N GLY A 214 -0.42 18.24 -6.48
CA GLY A 214 -1.79 18.72 -6.24
C GLY A 214 -2.24 18.72 -4.77
N SER A 215 -1.36 18.36 -3.82
CA SER A 215 -1.60 18.37 -2.38
C SER A 215 -0.93 19.56 -1.71
N MET A 216 -1.73 20.50 -1.20
CA MET A 216 -1.22 21.67 -0.46
C MET A 216 -0.50 21.25 0.81
N ARG A 217 -1.01 20.23 1.52
CA ARG A 217 -0.38 19.76 2.77
C ARG A 217 1.03 19.23 2.53
N ASP A 218 1.23 18.48 1.45
CA ASP A 218 2.53 17.90 1.14
C ASP A 218 3.49 18.99 0.65
N ALA A 219 3.02 19.91 -0.21
CA ALA A 219 3.79 21.08 -0.62
C ALA A 219 4.26 21.94 0.56
N LEU A 220 3.38 22.23 1.54
CA LEU A 220 3.75 22.98 2.75
C LEU A 220 4.72 22.21 3.65
N SER A 221 4.58 20.89 3.73
CA SER A 221 5.51 20.05 4.50
C SER A 221 6.91 20.06 3.87
N LEU A 222 6.99 20.03 2.55
CA LEU A 222 8.24 20.17 1.81
C LEU A 222 8.83 21.58 1.96
N LEU A 223 8.00 22.62 1.93
CA LEU A 223 8.44 24.00 2.16
C LEU A 223 9.05 24.15 3.56
N ASP A 224 8.40 23.64 4.60
CA ASP A 224 8.93 23.63 5.98
C ASP A 224 10.30 22.94 6.06
N GLN A 225 10.45 21.78 5.44
CA GLN A 225 11.72 21.05 5.38
C GLN A 225 12.79 21.86 4.66
N SER A 226 12.41 22.51 3.56
CA SER A 226 13.30 23.34 2.74
C SER A 226 13.81 24.56 3.52
N ILE A 227 12.93 25.22 4.26
CA ILE A 227 13.28 26.36 5.13
C ILE A 227 14.25 25.92 6.22
N SER A 228 14.00 24.75 6.83
CA SER A 228 14.87 24.16 7.84
C SER A 228 16.25 23.79 7.28
N TYR A 229 16.30 23.25 6.07
CA TYR A 229 17.55 22.86 5.39
C TYR A 229 18.36 24.10 4.95
N GLY A 230 17.72 25.06 4.30
CA GLY A 230 18.34 26.28 3.77
C GLY A 230 18.53 27.40 4.80
N ASN A 231 18.47 27.09 6.10
CA ASN A 231 18.64 28.05 7.22
C ASN A 231 17.81 29.33 7.07
N GLY A 232 16.52 29.21 6.72
CA GLY A 232 15.64 30.36 6.50
C GLY A 232 15.62 30.91 5.08
N SER A 233 16.17 30.17 4.11
CA SER A 233 16.05 30.46 2.68
C SER A 233 15.65 29.23 1.88
N VAL A 234 14.96 29.43 0.76
CA VAL A 234 14.49 28.36 -0.12
C VAL A 234 15.07 28.60 -1.53
N MET A 235 16.20 27.94 -1.80
CA MET A 235 16.97 28.10 -3.05
C MET A 235 16.93 26.80 -3.87
N GLU A 236 17.03 26.91 -5.19
CA GLU A 236 16.91 25.76 -6.11
C GLU A 236 17.94 24.67 -5.81
N LYS A 237 19.19 25.06 -5.54
CA LYS A 237 20.28 24.13 -5.20
C LYS A 237 19.98 23.29 -3.96
N ASP A 238 19.31 23.89 -2.96
CA ASP A 238 19.03 23.27 -1.68
C ASP A 238 17.86 22.29 -1.82
N ILE A 239 16.86 22.64 -2.65
CA ILE A 239 15.75 21.75 -3.02
C ILE A 239 16.25 20.52 -3.77
N LYS A 240 17.15 20.70 -4.75
CA LYS A 240 17.72 19.56 -5.51
C LYS A 240 18.45 18.59 -4.59
N ALA A 241 19.30 19.11 -3.71
CA ALA A 241 20.01 18.30 -2.73
C ALA A 241 19.07 17.62 -1.73
N MET A 242 18.03 18.31 -1.24
CA MET A 242 17.08 17.77 -0.27
C MET A 242 16.19 16.67 -0.86
N LEU A 243 15.69 16.86 -2.09
CA LEU A 243 14.79 15.92 -2.75
C LEU A 243 15.53 14.76 -3.42
N GLY A 244 16.87 14.77 -3.41
CA GLY A 244 17.68 13.79 -4.13
C GLY A 244 17.35 13.79 -5.63
N LEU A 245 17.03 14.97 -6.17
CA LEU A 245 16.73 15.15 -7.57
C LEU A 245 17.99 14.95 -8.38
N VAL A 246 17.94 14.01 -9.30
CA VAL A 246 19.03 13.77 -10.27
C VAL A 246 19.20 15.03 -11.11
N HIS A 247 20.44 15.44 -11.35
CA HIS A 247 20.68 16.56 -12.25
C HIS A 247 20.20 16.20 -13.66
N HIS A 248 19.60 17.16 -14.37
CA HIS A 248 19.18 16.94 -15.76
C HIS A 248 20.34 16.43 -16.64
N ASP A 249 21.56 16.91 -16.37
CA ASP A 249 22.78 16.49 -17.05
C ASP A 249 23.14 15.02 -16.77
N ASP A 250 22.84 14.52 -15.58
CA ASP A 250 23.07 13.14 -15.18
C ASP A 250 22.10 12.20 -15.93
N ILE A 251 20.83 12.57 -16.05
CA ILE A 251 19.85 11.79 -16.85
C ILE A 251 20.21 11.79 -18.35
N LEU A 252 20.67 12.92 -18.89
CA LEU A 252 21.16 12.99 -20.26
C LEU A 252 22.39 12.09 -20.46
N THR A 253 23.30 12.05 -19.48
CA THR A 253 24.50 11.20 -19.52
C THR A 253 24.13 9.72 -19.48
N LEU A 254 23.19 9.34 -18.60
CA LEU A 254 22.64 7.98 -18.56
C LEU A 254 21.98 7.57 -19.89
N ALA A 255 21.17 8.47 -20.47
CA ALA A 255 20.54 8.22 -21.77
C ALA A 255 21.59 8.00 -22.87
N LYS A 256 22.67 8.80 -22.90
CA LYS A 256 23.80 8.60 -23.83
C LYS A 256 24.47 7.24 -23.63
N HIS A 257 24.72 6.81 -22.38
CA HIS A 257 25.30 5.49 -22.10
C HIS A 257 24.39 4.34 -22.56
N LEU A 258 23.07 4.47 -22.33
CA LEU A 258 22.08 3.50 -22.79
C LEU A 258 22.02 3.41 -24.32
N PHE A 259 22.05 4.54 -25.01
CA PHE A 259 21.97 4.59 -26.47
C PHE A 259 23.24 4.04 -27.13
N ASN A 260 24.40 4.26 -26.50
CA ASN A 260 25.69 3.70 -26.92
C ASN A 260 25.87 2.22 -26.54
N GLN A 261 24.90 1.62 -25.83
CA GLN A 261 24.95 0.23 -25.34
C GLN A 261 26.14 -0.06 -24.41
N ASP A 262 26.60 0.96 -23.68
CA ASP A 262 27.69 0.81 -22.73
C ASP A 262 27.16 0.32 -21.38
N GLY A 263 27.07 -1.00 -21.23
CA GLY A 263 26.56 -1.63 -20.01
C GLY A 263 27.46 -1.40 -18.79
N GLU A 264 28.78 -1.30 -18.98
CA GLU A 264 29.71 -1.04 -17.88
C GLU A 264 29.53 0.39 -17.35
N ALA A 265 29.45 1.37 -18.26
CA ALA A 265 29.17 2.76 -17.87
C ALA A 265 27.79 2.91 -17.22
N CYS A 266 26.74 2.24 -17.73
CA CYS A 266 25.40 2.30 -17.13
C CYS A 266 25.37 1.80 -15.68
N ILE A 267 26.05 0.69 -15.39
CA ILE A 267 26.10 0.12 -14.03
C ILE A 267 26.96 0.99 -13.10
N ASN A 268 28.11 1.46 -13.57
CA ASN A 268 28.94 2.37 -12.77
C ASN A 268 28.20 3.67 -12.44
N PHE A 269 27.44 4.20 -13.40
CA PHE A 269 26.60 5.37 -13.20
C PHE A 269 25.47 5.12 -12.19
N ALA A 270 24.78 3.98 -12.29
CA ALA A 270 23.76 3.58 -11.32
C ALA A 270 24.31 3.51 -9.88
N LYS A 271 25.52 2.97 -9.71
CA LYS A 271 26.20 2.93 -8.41
C LYS A 271 26.58 4.32 -7.92
N GLU A 272 27.04 5.19 -8.81
CA GLU A 272 27.37 6.58 -8.45
C GLU A 272 26.14 7.33 -7.93
N LEU A 273 24.98 7.20 -8.59
CA LEU A 273 23.71 7.77 -8.12
C LEU A 273 23.28 7.20 -6.77
N SER A 274 23.36 5.87 -6.60
CA SER A 274 23.05 5.20 -5.33
C SER A 274 23.94 5.75 -4.20
N HIS A 275 25.24 5.91 -4.45
CA HIS A 275 26.19 6.45 -3.48
C HIS A 275 25.94 7.93 -3.12
N LYS A 276 25.45 8.74 -4.07
CA LYS A 276 25.05 10.14 -3.80
C LYS A 276 23.75 10.23 -2.98
N GLY A 277 23.01 9.12 -2.84
CA GLY A 277 21.73 9.08 -2.14
C GLY A 277 20.57 9.67 -2.96
N GLU A 278 20.71 9.71 -4.29
CA GLU A 278 19.68 10.23 -5.18
C GLU A 278 18.50 9.27 -5.28
N ASN A 279 17.30 9.80 -5.54
CA ASN A 279 16.10 9.00 -5.60
C ASN A 279 16.01 8.28 -6.96
N LEU A 280 16.36 6.99 -6.98
CA LEU A 280 16.36 6.15 -8.18
C LEU A 280 14.96 6.01 -8.83
N THR A 281 13.89 6.13 -8.03
CA THR A 281 12.52 6.14 -8.55
C THR A 281 12.27 7.40 -9.39
N HIS A 282 12.74 8.56 -8.91
CA HIS A 282 12.68 9.80 -9.65
C HIS A 282 13.60 9.76 -10.88
N ALA A 283 14.80 9.17 -10.77
CA ALA A 283 15.70 8.97 -11.91
C ALA A 283 15.01 8.23 -13.07
N LEU A 284 14.26 7.15 -12.78
CA LEU A 284 13.48 6.44 -13.82
C LEU A 284 12.34 7.28 -14.39
N LYS A 285 11.66 8.08 -13.56
CA LYS A 285 10.60 8.98 -14.05
C LYS A 285 11.17 10.05 -14.96
N ASP A 286 12.29 10.66 -14.59
CA ASP A 286 12.95 11.69 -15.38
C ASP A 286 13.48 11.11 -16.68
N LEU A 287 14.04 9.89 -16.66
CA LEU A 287 14.42 9.16 -17.85
C LEU A 287 13.22 8.88 -18.78
N SER A 288 12.06 8.51 -18.21
CA SER A 288 10.82 8.30 -18.98
C SER A 288 10.31 9.61 -19.61
N ALA A 289 10.40 10.73 -18.90
CA ALA A 289 10.04 12.05 -19.39
C ALA A 289 10.97 12.49 -20.53
N LEU A 290 12.28 12.26 -20.39
CA LEU A 290 13.26 12.50 -21.45
C LEU A 290 12.94 11.67 -22.69
N PHE A 291 12.67 10.37 -22.55
CA PHE A 291 12.29 9.52 -23.68
C PHE A 291 11.01 9.96 -24.38
N HIS A 292 10.03 10.46 -23.61
CA HIS A 292 8.82 11.06 -24.16
C HIS A 292 9.14 12.33 -24.97
N GLN A 293 9.99 13.23 -24.45
CA GLN A 293 10.43 14.43 -25.18
C GLN A 293 11.19 14.09 -26.46
N VAL A 294 12.11 13.11 -26.41
CA VAL A 294 12.83 12.61 -27.59
C VAL A 294 11.86 12.02 -28.62
N SER A 295 10.83 11.28 -28.17
CA SER A 295 9.81 10.70 -29.05
C SER A 295 8.98 11.78 -29.77
N ILE A 296 8.61 12.84 -29.04
CA ILE A 296 7.93 14.01 -29.62
C ILE A 296 8.83 14.68 -30.66
N ALA A 297 10.11 14.88 -30.33
CA ALA A 297 11.08 15.51 -31.22
C ALA A 297 11.24 14.73 -32.54
N GLN A 298 11.28 13.39 -32.48
CA GLN A 298 11.38 12.53 -33.66
C GLN A 298 10.14 12.59 -34.57
N ILE A 299 8.94 12.78 -34.02
CA ILE A 299 7.68 12.74 -34.78
C ILE A 299 7.29 14.14 -35.28
N LEU A 300 7.36 15.15 -34.42
CA LEU A 300 6.80 16.48 -34.68
C LEU A 300 7.81 17.52 -35.18
N ASN A 301 9.12 17.19 -35.25
CA ASN A 301 10.21 18.07 -35.73
C ASN A 301 10.06 19.54 -35.27
N THR A 302 9.68 19.73 -34.00
CA THR A 302 9.29 21.04 -33.48
C THR A 302 10.52 21.87 -33.09
N SER A 303 10.49 23.17 -33.39
CA SER A 303 11.63 24.08 -33.27
C SER A 303 12.04 24.41 -31.82
N GLU A 304 11.18 24.12 -30.84
CA GLU A 304 11.35 24.48 -29.42
C GLU A 304 12.10 23.43 -28.58
N VAL A 305 12.69 22.42 -29.20
CA VAL A 305 13.42 21.36 -28.51
C VAL A 305 14.90 21.72 -28.34
N SER A 306 15.47 21.49 -27.14
CA SER A 306 16.89 21.74 -26.84
C SER A 306 17.82 20.96 -27.78
N ASP A 307 19.00 21.53 -28.06
CA ASP A 307 19.95 20.93 -29.01
C ASP A 307 20.45 19.55 -28.55
N ASP A 308 20.50 19.30 -27.25
CA ASP A 308 20.84 17.99 -26.67
C ASP A 308 19.80 16.91 -27.00
N ILE A 309 18.51 17.24 -26.92
CA ILE A 309 17.41 16.31 -27.23
C ILE A 309 17.38 16.02 -28.74
N LYS A 310 17.69 17.01 -29.59
CA LYS A 310 17.85 16.78 -31.03
C LYS A 310 19.00 15.83 -31.33
N ALA A 311 20.15 16.00 -30.66
CA ALA A 311 21.28 15.08 -30.82
C ALA A 311 20.93 13.65 -30.40
N LEU A 312 20.24 13.48 -29.27
CA LEU A 312 19.74 12.18 -28.79
C LEU A 312 18.72 11.55 -29.75
N SER A 313 17.81 12.36 -30.32
CA SER A 313 16.79 11.89 -31.25
C SER A 313 17.37 11.28 -32.54
N ALA A 314 18.57 11.70 -32.94
CA ALA A 314 19.26 11.17 -34.11
C ALA A 314 20.03 9.87 -33.84
N GLN A 315 20.27 9.51 -32.57
CA GLN A 315 21.10 8.36 -32.19
C GLN A 315 20.30 7.06 -32.01
N ILE A 316 18.98 7.14 -31.78
CA ILE A 316 18.15 5.98 -31.46
C ILE A 316 17.00 5.81 -32.47
N SER A 317 16.66 4.56 -32.80
CA SER A 317 15.49 4.27 -33.62
C SER A 317 14.19 4.52 -32.83
N ASN A 318 13.11 4.90 -33.52
CA ASN A 318 11.82 5.10 -32.86
C ASN A 318 11.33 3.81 -32.17
N GLN A 319 11.59 2.64 -32.77
CA GLN A 319 11.22 1.34 -32.22
C GLN A 319 11.95 1.05 -30.90
N ASP A 320 13.27 1.27 -30.86
CA ASP A 320 14.06 1.07 -29.64
C ASP A 320 13.67 2.07 -28.55
N LEU A 321 13.38 3.32 -28.92
CA LEU A 321 12.96 4.35 -27.97
C LEU A 321 11.61 4.01 -27.31
N GLN A 322 10.64 3.51 -28.09
CA GLN A 322 9.36 3.05 -27.55
C GLN A 322 9.53 1.83 -26.64
N LEU A 323 10.42 0.91 -27.00
CA LEU A 323 10.77 -0.23 -26.16
C LEU A 323 11.41 0.21 -24.85
N PHE A 324 12.37 1.13 -24.88
CA PHE A 324 13.04 1.65 -23.69
C PHE A 324 12.04 2.40 -22.80
N TYR A 325 11.17 3.23 -23.38
CA TYR A 325 10.09 3.88 -22.65
C TYR A 325 9.19 2.87 -21.93
N HIS A 326 8.78 1.79 -22.62
CA HIS A 326 7.96 0.75 -22.00
C HIS A 326 8.69 0.02 -20.86
N ILE A 327 9.98 -0.30 -21.03
CA ILE A 327 10.81 -0.95 -20.01
C ILE A 327 10.97 -0.05 -18.79
N VAL A 328 11.20 1.26 -18.96
CA VAL A 328 11.30 2.21 -17.83
C VAL A 328 9.99 2.30 -17.04
N ILE A 329 8.84 2.35 -17.73
CA ILE A 329 7.52 2.41 -17.07
C ILE A 329 7.25 1.15 -16.26
N ASN A 330 7.59 -0.04 -16.79
CA ASN A 330 7.42 -1.29 -16.05
C ASN A 330 8.45 -1.42 -14.92
N GLY A 331 9.70 -1.03 -15.17
CA GLY A 331 10.76 -0.99 -14.16
C GLY A 331 10.39 -0.09 -12.98
N SER A 332 9.78 1.07 -13.24
CA SER A 332 9.29 1.98 -12.20
C SER A 332 8.20 1.36 -11.31
N LYS A 333 7.37 0.44 -11.86
CA LYS A 333 6.35 -0.29 -11.09
C LYS A 333 6.94 -1.46 -10.31
N GLU A 334 7.98 -2.10 -10.85
CA GLU A 334 8.66 -3.23 -10.22
C GLU A 334 9.70 -2.81 -9.19
N LEU A 335 10.19 -1.57 -9.23
CA LEU A 335 11.22 -1.05 -8.34
C LEU A 335 10.92 -1.28 -6.84
N PRO A 336 9.70 -1.05 -6.31
CA PRO A 336 9.39 -1.30 -4.90
C PRO A 336 9.33 -2.79 -4.53
N LEU A 337 9.24 -3.68 -5.53
CA LEU A 337 9.21 -5.14 -5.35
C LEU A 337 10.61 -5.75 -5.39
N ALA A 338 11.61 -4.98 -5.82
CA ALA A 338 12.99 -5.44 -5.94
C ALA A 338 13.64 -5.60 -4.56
N PRO A 339 14.67 -6.48 -4.42
CA PRO A 339 15.38 -6.66 -3.16
C PRO A 339 16.02 -5.38 -2.59
N SER A 340 16.45 -4.48 -3.47
CA SER A 340 16.84 -3.10 -3.16
C SER A 340 16.50 -2.20 -4.34
N GLU A 341 16.35 -0.90 -4.10
CA GLU A 341 16.10 0.09 -5.15
C GLU A 341 17.24 0.10 -6.19
N GLU A 342 18.49 -0.03 -5.73
CA GLU A 342 19.67 -0.13 -6.60
C GLU A 342 19.58 -1.34 -7.55
N ILE A 343 19.29 -2.54 -7.03
CA ILE A 343 19.16 -3.75 -7.84
C ILE A 343 18.01 -3.62 -8.83
N GLY A 344 16.87 -3.06 -8.41
CA GLY A 344 15.73 -2.85 -9.31
C GLY A 344 16.03 -1.85 -10.43
N PHE A 345 16.80 -0.80 -10.13
CA PHE A 345 17.27 0.18 -11.11
C PHE A 345 18.25 -0.46 -12.10
N GLU A 346 19.30 -1.13 -11.61
CA GLU A 346 20.27 -1.85 -12.44
C GLU A 346 19.59 -2.88 -13.36
N MET A 347 18.66 -3.68 -12.83
CA MET A 347 17.92 -4.66 -13.63
C MET A 347 17.07 -4.00 -14.73
N THR A 348 16.53 -2.81 -14.47
CA THR A 348 15.78 -2.05 -15.47
C THR A 348 16.69 -1.58 -16.61
N LEU A 349 17.88 -1.06 -16.28
CA LEU A 349 18.90 -0.67 -17.28
C LEU A 349 19.40 -1.88 -18.09
N LEU A 350 19.73 -2.98 -17.42
CA LEU A 350 20.19 -4.21 -18.08
C LEU A 350 19.13 -4.78 -19.03
N ARG A 351 17.85 -4.72 -18.66
CA ARG A 351 16.75 -5.12 -19.55
C ARG A 351 16.74 -4.27 -20.82
N MET A 352 16.85 -2.94 -20.72
CA MET A 352 16.93 -2.07 -21.90
C MET A 352 18.09 -2.45 -22.82
N LEU A 353 19.27 -2.69 -22.24
CA LEU A 353 20.46 -3.10 -23.00
C LEU A 353 20.29 -4.49 -23.66
N SER A 354 19.60 -5.41 -23.00
CA SER A 354 19.40 -6.78 -23.49
C SER A 354 18.37 -6.90 -24.63
N PHE A 355 17.36 -6.03 -24.63
CA PHE A 355 16.24 -6.09 -25.57
C PHE A 355 16.40 -5.17 -26.80
N HIS A 356 17.54 -4.50 -26.94
CA HIS A 356 17.86 -3.76 -28.16
C HIS A 356 17.90 -4.69 -29.38
N SER A 357 17.48 -4.19 -30.55
CA SER A 357 17.24 -4.99 -31.77
C SER A 357 18.44 -5.76 -32.32
N ASN A 358 19.65 -5.56 -31.78
CA ASN A 358 20.89 -6.25 -32.15
C ASN A 358 21.34 -7.31 -31.13
N SER A 359 20.42 -8.08 -30.54
CA SER A 359 20.81 -9.24 -29.74
C SER A 359 21.48 -10.33 -30.62
N SER A 360 22.81 -10.31 -30.61
CA SER A 360 23.69 -11.41 -30.98
C SER A 360 23.13 -12.71 -30.39
N LYS A 361 22.80 -13.66 -31.27
CA LYS A 361 22.31 -15.00 -30.93
C LYS A 361 23.36 -15.76 -30.11
N LYS A 362 23.40 -15.55 -28.78
CA LYS A 362 23.94 -16.57 -27.88
C LYS A 362 22.93 -17.71 -27.85
N LYS A 363 23.22 -18.74 -28.64
CA LYS A 363 22.49 -20.01 -28.69
C LYS A 363 22.33 -20.53 -27.26
N THR A 364 21.09 -20.75 -26.83
CA THR A 364 20.78 -21.66 -25.72
C THR A 364 21.53 -22.97 -25.98
N PRO A 365 22.25 -23.56 -25.00
CA PRO A 365 22.92 -24.83 -25.23
C PRO A 365 21.84 -25.88 -25.48
N ASN A 366 21.76 -26.33 -26.73
CA ASN A 366 20.89 -27.41 -27.13
C ASN A 366 21.55 -28.71 -26.64
N ILE A 367 21.11 -29.22 -25.49
CA ILE A 367 21.51 -30.54 -25.00
C ILE A 367 20.74 -31.56 -25.81
N SER A 368 21.25 -31.93 -26.99
CA SER A 368 20.85 -33.16 -27.66
C SER A 368 21.97 -33.75 -28.53
N GLN A 369 22.33 -34.98 -28.16
CA GLN A 369 22.84 -36.09 -28.98
C GLN A 369 24.29 -36.06 -29.50
N THR A 370 25.12 -36.90 -28.88
CA THR A 370 25.94 -37.99 -29.49
C THR A 370 26.49 -38.82 -28.32
N SER A 371 26.38 -40.15 -28.26
CA SER A 371 26.85 -41.12 -29.26
C SER A 371 26.14 -42.49 -29.16
N LYS A 372 25.59 -42.95 -30.28
CA LYS A 372 25.53 -44.39 -30.66
C LYS A 372 26.96 -44.78 -31.14
N THR A 373 27.48 -46.01 -31.14
CA THR A 373 26.92 -47.31 -31.54
C THR A 373 28.00 -48.40 -31.37
N LYS A 374 27.60 -49.66 -31.14
CA LYS A 374 28.02 -50.93 -31.83
C LYS A 374 27.88 -52.13 -30.85
N LEU A 375 27.33 -53.30 -31.16
CA LEU A 375 26.94 -54.02 -32.39
C LEU A 375 25.90 -55.12 -32.04
N GLU A 376 24.94 -55.36 -32.96
CA GLU A 376 24.43 -56.65 -33.53
C GLU A 376 24.21 -57.89 -32.61
N THR A 377 23.17 -58.75 -32.72
CA THR A 377 22.12 -59.04 -33.72
C THR A 377 21.05 -59.98 -33.09
N GLU A 378 19.83 -59.92 -33.64
CA GLU A 378 18.59 -60.73 -33.48
C GLU A 378 18.72 -62.27 -33.75
N PRO A 379 17.63 -63.09 -33.91
CA PRO A 379 16.36 -63.28 -33.18
C PRO A 379 16.02 -64.79 -32.92
N GLY A 380 14.92 -65.11 -32.21
CA GLY A 380 14.22 -66.41 -32.42
C GLY A 380 13.43 -67.04 -31.26
N THR A 381 12.16 -66.67 -31.14
CA THR A 381 10.95 -67.48 -30.77
C THR A 381 10.97 -68.71 -29.83
N LYS A 382 10.03 -68.61 -28.86
CA LYS A 382 9.05 -69.61 -28.36
C LYS A 382 9.48 -70.76 -27.43
N GLN A 383 9.21 -70.50 -26.14
CA GLN A 383 8.34 -71.25 -25.20
C GLN A 383 8.68 -72.67 -24.70
N LYS A 384 8.73 -72.72 -23.35
CA LYS A 384 8.24 -73.71 -22.37
C LYS A 384 9.28 -74.53 -21.59
N SER A 385 9.13 -74.40 -20.26
CA SER A 385 9.40 -75.34 -19.14
C SER A 385 10.88 -75.76 -18.96
N THR A 386 11.49 -75.75 -17.77
CA THR A 386 10.98 -75.87 -16.40
C THR A 386 12.13 -75.56 -15.43
N GLU A 387 11.78 -74.98 -14.26
CA GLU A 387 12.36 -75.26 -12.94
C GLU A 387 13.88 -75.17 -12.73
N ASN A 388 14.32 -73.99 -12.28
CA ASN A 388 14.93 -73.82 -10.96
C ASN A 388 14.81 -72.34 -10.56
N ILE A 389 13.68 -71.99 -9.94
CA ILE A 389 13.38 -70.66 -9.39
C ILE A 389 13.28 -70.83 -7.87
N VAL A 390 14.35 -70.48 -7.18
CA VAL A 390 14.48 -70.29 -5.73
C VAL A 390 15.64 -69.28 -5.61
N GLU A 391 15.54 -68.10 -5.00
CA GLU A 391 14.86 -67.79 -3.75
C GLU A 391 14.47 -66.31 -3.66
N VAL A 392 13.32 -66.12 -3.02
CA VAL A 392 12.58 -64.88 -2.81
C VAL A 392 13.34 -63.95 -1.85
N SER A 393 13.63 -62.73 -2.29
CA SER A 393 13.91 -61.57 -1.42
C SER A 393 12.83 -60.52 -1.65
N GLN A 394 11.68 -60.78 -1.02
CA GLN A 394 10.57 -59.91 -0.61
C GLN A 394 10.22 -58.64 -1.43
N PRO A 395 8.93 -58.45 -1.81
CA PRO A 395 8.44 -57.13 -2.21
C PRO A 395 8.48 -56.23 -0.97
N THR A 396 9.28 -55.16 -0.99
CA THR A 396 9.11 -54.13 0.03
C THR A 396 7.73 -53.52 -0.18
N PRO A 397 6.82 -53.60 0.80
CA PRO A 397 5.47 -53.09 0.64
C PRO A 397 5.57 -51.59 0.43
N HIS A 398 5.08 -51.07 -0.71
CA HIS A 398 4.64 -49.68 -0.70
C HIS A 398 3.54 -49.61 0.36
N PRO A 399 3.70 -48.78 1.40
CA PRO A 399 2.69 -48.68 2.44
C PRO A 399 1.39 -48.22 1.76
N THR A 400 0.37 -49.08 1.79
CA THR A 400 -0.98 -48.65 1.47
C THR A 400 -1.34 -47.53 2.43
N LEU A 401 -1.89 -46.43 1.92
CA LEU A 401 -2.41 -45.32 2.71
C LEU A 401 -3.66 -45.78 3.48
N ASN A 402 -3.45 -46.54 4.55
CA ASN A 402 -4.47 -46.80 5.56
C ASN A 402 -4.45 -45.62 6.55
N ILE A 403 -5.04 -44.49 6.14
CA ILE A 403 -5.38 -43.41 7.07
C ILE A 403 -6.76 -43.72 7.61
N ASN A 404 -6.85 -44.12 8.88
CA ASN A 404 -8.12 -44.41 9.53
C ASN A 404 -8.55 -43.28 10.49
N SER A 405 -7.69 -42.28 10.70
CA SER A 405 -7.98 -41.17 11.61
C SER A 405 -7.31 -39.84 11.21
N GLN A 406 -7.93 -38.73 11.60
CA GLN A 406 -7.39 -37.37 11.46
C GLN A 406 -5.98 -37.21 12.06
N GLN A 407 -5.66 -37.95 13.13
CA GLN A 407 -4.35 -37.87 13.80
C GLN A 407 -3.21 -38.48 12.96
N GLU A 408 -3.50 -39.51 12.15
CA GLU A 408 -2.53 -40.11 11.24
C GLU A 408 -2.24 -39.19 10.05
N TRP A 409 -3.27 -38.48 9.57
CA TRP A 409 -3.11 -37.44 8.56
C TRP A 409 -2.26 -36.26 9.05
N GLU A 410 -2.50 -35.79 10.28
CA GLU A 410 -1.69 -34.72 10.90
C GLU A 410 -0.21 -35.11 11.04
N LYS A 411 0.09 -36.40 11.34
CA LYS A 411 1.48 -36.91 11.37
C LYS A 411 2.14 -36.88 10.00
N ILE A 412 1.42 -37.25 8.95
CA ILE A 412 1.93 -37.25 7.56
C ILE A 412 2.31 -35.82 7.11
N ILE A 413 1.51 -34.82 7.48
CA ILE A 413 1.82 -33.40 7.19
C ILE A 413 3.08 -32.93 7.92
N GLN A 414 3.36 -33.48 9.10
CA GLN A 414 4.54 -33.13 9.89
C GLN A 414 5.82 -33.86 9.44
N THR A 415 5.70 -35.08 8.91
CA THR A 415 6.85 -35.90 8.49
C THR A 415 7.29 -35.68 7.05
N LEU A 416 6.39 -35.26 6.16
CA LEU A 416 6.71 -35.06 4.74
C LEU A 416 7.04 -33.60 4.42
N GLU A 417 8.06 -33.42 3.59
CA GLU A 417 8.47 -32.11 3.10
C GLU A 417 7.62 -31.67 1.90
N PHE A 418 6.58 -30.88 2.18
CA PHE A 418 5.79 -30.20 1.16
C PHE A 418 6.31 -28.78 0.90
N ASN A 419 6.19 -28.30 -0.35
CA ASN A 419 6.44 -26.89 -0.69
C ASN A 419 5.58 -25.94 0.17
N THR A 420 6.08 -24.74 0.49
CA THR A 420 5.46 -23.81 1.45
C THR A 420 3.96 -23.55 1.20
N PRO A 421 3.48 -23.32 -0.04
CA PRO A 421 2.05 -23.14 -0.30
C PRO A 421 1.23 -24.44 -0.13
N ALA A 422 1.80 -25.58 -0.52
CA ALA A 422 1.18 -26.89 -0.37
C ALA A 422 1.03 -27.27 1.11
N ARG A 423 2.05 -26.99 1.93
CA ARG A 423 2.02 -27.24 3.37
C ARG A 423 0.98 -26.37 4.08
N LEU A 424 0.86 -25.09 3.69
CA LEU A 424 -0.14 -24.18 4.25
C LEU A 424 -1.57 -24.65 3.95
N LEU A 425 -1.82 -25.14 2.74
CA LEU A 425 -3.11 -25.70 2.36
C LEU A 425 -3.41 -26.98 3.16
N LEU A 426 -2.46 -27.92 3.22
CA LEU A 426 -2.63 -29.19 3.95
C LEU A 426 -2.85 -29.00 5.45
N LYS A 427 -2.23 -27.99 6.08
CA LYS A 427 -2.48 -27.66 7.50
C LYS A 427 -3.91 -27.19 7.77
N ASN A 428 -4.61 -26.72 6.74
CA ASN A 428 -5.98 -26.24 6.81
C ASN A 428 -7.00 -27.26 6.28
N THR A 429 -6.60 -28.51 6.00
CA THR A 429 -7.52 -29.57 5.61
C THR A 429 -7.85 -30.54 6.75
N LEU A 430 -9.06 -31.10 6.70
CA LEU A 430 -9.47 -32.26 7.49
C LEU A 430 -9.56 -33.50 6.60
N PHE A 431 -9.18 -34.64 7.14
CA PHE A 431 -9.32 -35.94 6.52
C PHE A 431 -10.80 -36.35 6.46
N GLU A 432 -11.28 -36.69 5.27
CA GLU A 432 -12.67 -37.16 5.06
C GLU A 432 -12.71 -38.66 4.79
N SER A 433 -11.91 -39.16 3.85
CA SER A 433 -11.77 -40.60 3.57
C SER A 433 -10.49 -40.91 2.80
N ALA A 434 -9.98 -42.13 2.95
CA ALA A 434 -8.95 -42.71 2.09
C ALA A 434 -9.47 -44.07 1.60
N ASP A 435 -9.52 -44.23 0.28
CA ASP A 435 -9.63 -45.54 -0.38
C ASP A 435 -8.28 -45.86 -1.04
N ASN A 436 -8.05 -47.12 -1.42
CA ASN A 436 -6.76 -47.65 -1.90
C ASN A 436 -6.09 -46.85 -3.04
N GLN A 437 -6.82 -45.96 -3.73
CA GLN A 437 -6.30 -45.08 -4.79
C GLN A 437 -6.79 -43.62 -4.71
N THR A 438 -7.61 -43.25 -3.72
CA THR A 438 -8.18 -41.89 -3.63
C THR A 438 -8.15 -41.35 -2.22
N LEU A 439 -7.59 -40.14 -2.05
CA LEU A 439 -7.57 -39.40 -0.79
C LEU A 439 -8.53 -38.21 -0.89
N THR A 440 -9.56 -38.19 -0.05
CA THR A 440 -10.52 -37.09 0.02
C THR A 440 -10.27 -36.25 1.27
N LEU A 441 -10.04 -34.95 1.06
CA LEU A 441 -9.84 -33.97 2.11
C LEU A 441 -10.92 -32.90 2.05
N SER A 442 -11.28 -32.34 3.20
CA SER A 442 -12.16 -31.18 3.28
C SER A 442 -11.37 -29.93 3.66
N LEU A 443 -11.63 -28.84 2.96
CA LEU A 443 -11.03 -27.52 3.16
C LEU A 443 -12.14 -26.54 3.56
N ASP A 444 -11.84 -25.65 4.49
CA ASP A 444 -12.76 -24.56 4.83
C ASP A 444 -12.97 -23.63 3.62
N GLU A 445 -14.21 -23.17 3.44
CA GLU A 445 -14.61 -22.23 2.38
C GLU A 445 -13.74 -20.95 2.39
N GLN A 446 -13.24 -20.54 3.55
CA GLN A 446 -12.34 -19.39 3.72
C GLN A 446 -10.98 -19.54 3.01
N PHE A 447 -10.53 -20.78 2.79
CA PHE A 447 -9.25 -21.08 2.13
C PHE A 447 -9.42 -21.59 0.70
N SER A 448 -10.63 -21.53 0.14
CA SER A 448 -10.92 -21.93 -1.25
C SER A 448 -10.06 -21.20 -2.28
N THR A 449 -9.64 -19.97 -2.01
CA THR A 449 -8.74 -19.18 -2.88
C THR A 449 -7.32 -19.72 -2.95
N LEU A 450 -6.89 -20.51 -1.95
CA LEU A 450 -5.59 -21.19 -1.96
C LEU A 450 -5.63 -22.50 -2.78
N LEU A 451 -6.82 -23.01 -3.10
CA LEU A 451 -6.99 -24.22 -3.90
C LEU A 451 -6.79 -23.91 -5.39
N THR A 452 -5.53 -23.90 -5.84
CA THR A 452 -5.18 -23.76 -7.25
C THR A 452 -4.80 -25.12 -7.84
N ASN A 453 -5.14 -25.37 -9.11
CA ASN A 453 -4.78 -26.61 -9.82
C ASN A 453 -3.28 -26.93 -9.77
N SER A 454 -2.41 -25.91 -9.77
CA SER A 454 -0.96 -26.06 -9.63
C SER A 454 -0.55 -26.66 -8.27
N ILE A 455 -1.21 -26.24 -7.19
CA ILE A 455 -0.94 -26.71 -5.83
C ILE A 455 -1.46 -28.14 -5.67
N GLN A 456 -2.65 -28.45 -6.20
CA GLN A 456 -3.20 -29.81 -6.17
C GLN A 456 -2.32 -30.80 -6.92
N VAL A 457 -1.81 -30.44 -8.12
CA VAL A 457 -0.87 -31.27 -8.89
C VAL A 457 0.45 -31.45 -8.14
N THR A 458 0.95 -30.41 -7.47
CA THR A 458 2.19 -30.49 -6.68
C THR A 458 2.01 -31.43 -5.48
N ILE A 459 0.91 -31.30 -4.73
CA ILE A 459 0.60 -32.17 -3.60
C ILE A 459 0.43 -33.61 -4.08
N GLN A 460 -0.30 -33.82 -5.18
CA GLN A 460 -0.51 -35.16 -5.75
C GLN A 460 0.81 -35.79 -6.19
N ALA A 461 1.71 -35.05 -6.84
CA ALA A 461 3.03 -35.55 -7.21
C ALA A 461 3.88 -35.94 -5.99
N THR A 462 3.85 -35.15 -4.91
CA THR A 462 4.56 -35.47 -3.66
C THR A 462 3.97 -36.70 -2.95
N LEU A 463 2.65 -36.88 -3.00
CA LEU A 463 1.99 -38.07 -2.46
C LEU A 463 2.30 -39.31 -3.30
N GLN A 464 2.29 -39.17 -4.63
CA GLN A 464 2.60 -40.27 -5.56
C GLN A 464 4.04 -40.77 -5.42
N ALA A 465 4.99 -39.85 -5.20
CA ALA A 465 6.38 -40.19 -4.95
C ALA A 465 6.60 -41.04 -3.68
N ASN A 466 5.72 -40.90 -2.67
CA ASN A 466 5.90 -41.55 -1.37
C ASN A 466 5.00 -42.78 -1.14
N PHE A 467 3.81 -42.82 -1.77
CA PHE A 467 2.78 -43.82 -1.45
C PHE A 467 2.14 -44.51 -2.69
N GLY A 468 2.63 -44.26 -3.90
CA GLY A 468 2.12 -44.89 -5.14
C GLY A 468 0.99 -44.10 -5.83
N ASP A 469 0.30 -44.71 -6.81
CA ASP A 469 -0.73 -44.02 -7.61
C ASP A 469 -1.95 -43.59 -6.78
N ILE A 470 -1.93 -42.34 -6.31
CA ILE A 470 -3.01 -41.72 -5.53
C ILE A 470 -3.59 -40.54 -6.28
N THR A 471 -4.92 -40.46 -6.25
CA THR A 471 -5.68 -39.30 -6.73
C THR A 471 -6.13 -38.48 -5.52
N LEU A 472 -5.83 -37.18 -5.54
CA LEU A 472 -6.19 -36.26 -4.47
C LEU A 472 -7.47 -35.48 -4.83
N ASN A 473 -8.49 -35.60 -3.99
CA ASN A 473 -9.72 -34.80 -4.10
C ASN A 473 -9.88 -33.90 -2.87
N ILE A 474 -10.14 -32.61 -3.09
CA ILE A 474 -10.32 -31.64 -2.00
C ILE A 474 -11.68 -30.97 -2.15
N ASN A 475 -12.58 -31.28 -1.22
CA ASN A 475 -13.92 -30.71 -1.15
C ASN A 475 -13.91 -29.43 -0.30
N THR A 476 -14.66 -28.40 -0.70
CA THR A 476 -14.84 -27.19 0.11
C THR A 476 -16.14 -27.31 0.89
N ASN A 477 -16.04 -27.51 2.21
CA ASN A 477 -17.19 -27.70 3.09
C ASN A 477 -16.97 -26.94 4.42
N LYS A 478 -18.06 -26.54 5.09
CA LYS A 478 -17.97 -26.00 6.46
C LYS A 478 -17.46 -27.08 7.41
N LEU A 479 -16.27 -26.86 7.98
CA LEU A 479 -15.60 -27.83 8.83
C LEU A 479 -16.31 -27.91 10.21
N LYS A 480 -16.55 -29.14 10.69
CA LYS A 480 -17.22 -29.40 11.99
C LYS A 480 -16.25 -29.46 13.17
N THR A 481 -14.94 -29.54 12.89
CA THR A 481 -13.88 -29.75 13.89
C THR A 481 -12.67 -28.84 13.60
N GLN A 482 -11.83 -28.64 14.61
CA GLN A 482 -10.62 -27.81 14.49
C GLN A 482 -9.58 -28.43 13.57
N THR A 483 -8.98 -27.62 12.69
CA THR A 483 -7.87 -28.02 11.81
C THR A 483 -6.53 -28.05 12.57
N LEU A 484 -5.50 -28.65 11.98
CA LEU A 484 -4.14 -28.65 12.56
C LEU A 484 -3.61 -27.22 12.78
N ALA A 485 -3.87 -26.31 11.84
CA ALA A 485 -3.52 -24.89 11.98
C ALA A 485 -4.21 -24.23 13.18
N GLN A 486 -5.48 -24.54 13.42
CA GLN A 486 -6.23 -24.00 14.56
C GLN A 486 -5.72 -24.56 15.90
N LYS A 487 -5.37 -25.85 15.97
CA LYS A 487 -4.76 -26.46 17.16
C LYS A 487 -3.37 -25.88 17.44
N GLU A 488 -2.53 -25.69 16.43
CA GLU A 488 -1.20 -25.08 16.59
C GLU A 488 -1.30 -23.62 17.05
N THR A 489 -2.28 -22.86 16.53
CA THR A 489 -2.54 -21.48 16.96
C THR A 489 -3.01 -21.44 18.41
N GLN A 490 -3.97 -22.29 18.79
CA GLN A 490 -4.46 -22.37 20.16
C GLN A 490 -3.37 -22.79 21.16
N ALA A 491 -2.52 -23.76 20.80
CA ALA A 491 -1.38 -24.17 21.62
C ALA A 491 -0.34 -23.05 21.76
N GLY A 492 -0.12 -22.27 20.69
CA GLY A 492 0.72 -21.07 20.73
C GLY A 492 0.16 -19.98 21.65
N ASP A 493 -1.15 -19.72 21.56
CA ASP A 493 -1.85 -18.74 22.38
C ASP A 493 -1.85 -19.14 23.87
N GLU A 494 -2.06 -20.43 24.19
CA GLU A 494 -1.96 -20.97 25.56
C GLU A 494 -0.52 -20.85 26.12
N LYS A 495 0.50 -21.10 25.29
CA LYS A 495 1.91 -20.91 25.68
C LYS A 495 2.23 -19.43 25.91
N MET A 496 1.69 -18.53 25.10
CA MET A 496 1.87 -17.09 25.28
C MET A 496 1.14 -16.55 26.51
N ALA A 497 -0.07 -17.03 26.78
CA ALA A 497 -0.83 -16.65 27.97
C ALA A 497 -0.12 -17.06 29.26
N THR A 498 0.37 -18.30 29.33
CA THR A 498 1.16 -18.79 30.48
C THR A 498 2.48 -18.01 30.66
N LEU A 499 3.14 -17.62 29.56
CA LEU A 499 4.33 -16.77 29.59
C LEU A 499 4.02 -15.36 30.12
N GLN A 500 2.91 -14.76 29.69
CA GLN A 500 2.46 -13.45 30.16
C GLN A 500 2.11 -13.46 31.66
N GLU A 501 1.39 -14.49 32.12
CA GLU A 501 1.08 -14.67 33.55
C GLU A 501 2.34 -14.82 34.39
N THR A 502 3.29 -15.64 33.93
CA THR A 502 4.58 -15.84 34.62
C THR A 502 5.40 -14.55 34.67
N PHE A 503 5.41 -13.78 33.58
CA PHE A 503 6.13 -12.51 33.51
C PHE A 503 5.51 -11.42 34.42
N LEU A 504 4.18 -11.37 34.51
CA LEU A 504 3.47 -10.44 35.41
C LEU A 504 3.58 -10.85 36.88
N ALA A 505 3.76 -12.15 37.17
CA ALA A 505 4.00 -12.66 38.51
C ALA A 505 5.45 -12.45 39.00
N ASP A 506 6.36 -12.02 38.13
CA ASP A 506 7.76 -11.80 38.50
C ASP A 506 7.92 -10.63 39.48
N LYS A 507 8.65 -10.88 40.57
CA LYS A 507 8.85 -9.90 41.67
C LYS A 507 9.65 -8.67 41.24
N GLY A 508 10.53 -8.79 40.24
CA GLY A 508 11.28 -7.67 39.69
C GLY A 508 10.39 -6.78 38.84
N VAL A 509 9.55 -7.39 38.00
CA VAL A 509 8.57 -6.70 37.15
C VAL A 509 7.56 -5.92 37.99
N GLN A 510 7.02 -6.52 39.06
CA GLN A 510 6.11 -5.84 39.99
C GLN A 510 6.77 -4.65 40.71
N LYS A 511 8.04 -4.78 41.11
CA LYS A 511 8.80 -3.66 41.68
C LYS A 511 8.99 -2.52 40.68
N LEU A 512 9.28 -2.83 39.41
CA LEU A 512 9.43 -1.83 38.36
C LEU A 512 8.10 -1.10 38.09
N GLN A 513 6.97 -1.81 38.06
CA GLN A 513 5.65 -1.18 37.92
C GLN A 513 5.34 -0.23 39.10
N GLN A 514 5.70 -0.61 40.34
CA GLN A 514 5.49 0.24 41.52
C GLN A 514 6.40 1.48 41.52
N VAL A 515 7.68 1.32 41.16
CA VAL A 515 8.66 2.42 41.14
C VAL A 515 8.33 3.45 40.07
N PHE A 516 7.93 3.00 38.88
CA PHE A 516 7.74 3.88 37.72
C PHE A 516 6.27 4.23 37.45
N LYS A 517 5.31 3.72 38.24
CA LYS A 517 3.85 3.82 37.97
C LYS A 517 3.52 3.48 36.50
N ALA A 518 4.20 2.47 35.95
CA ALA A 518 4.12 2.11 34.55
C ALA A 518 3.20 0.91 34.33
N VAL A 519 2.44 0.93 33.23
CA VAL A 519 1.62 -0.21 32.77
C VAL A 519 2.44 -0.98 31.76
N ILE A 520 2.52 -2.31 31.93
CA ILE A 520 3.23 -3.18 30.98
C ILE A 520 2.30 -3.43 29.80
N ASN A 521 2.82 -3.22 28.59
CA ASN A 521 2.13 -3.63 27.38
C ASN A 521 2.29 -5.14 27.20
N THR A 522 1.24 -5.90 27.52
CA THR A 522 1.23 -7.37 27.44
C THR A 522 1.50 -7.88 26.03
N ASN A 523 1.16 -7.10 25.00
CA ASN A 523 1.44 -7.44 23.59
C ASN A 523 2.91 -7.28 23.18
N SER A 524 3.77 -6.72 24.05
CA SER A 524 5.21 -6.56 23.82
C SER A 524 6.06 -7.71 24.37
N ILE A 525 5.46 -8.65 25.08
CA ILE A 525 6.15 -9.80 25.68
C ILE A 525 6.48 -10.80 24.56
N LYS A 526 7.77 -11.09 24.38
CA LYS A 526 8.27 -12.04 23.37
C LYS A 526 9.19 -13.07 24.02
N GLU A 527 9.08 -14.32 23.60
CA GLU A 527 10.04 -15.37 23.96
C GLU A 527 11.37 -15.09 23.25
N ILE A 528 12.46 -14.95 24.01
CA ILE A 528 13.81 -14.82 23.43
C ILE A 528 14.30 -16.25 23.13
N SER A 529 14.26 -16.66 21.88
CA SER A 529 14.98 -17.85 21.44
C SER A 529 16.49 -17.56 21.54
N LYS A 530 17.18 -18.18 22.50
CA LYS A 530 18.64 -18.21 22.47
C LYS A 530 19.09 -18.98 21.22
N PRO A 531 20.08 -18.49 20.46
CA PRO A 531 20.75 -19.34 19.49
C PRO A 531 21.54 -20.41 20.26
N LEU A 532 21.27 -21.68 19.96
CA LEU A 532 22.15 -22.80 20.28
C LEU A 532 23.04 -23.06 19.07
#